data_AF-A0A7C1TP16-F1
#
_entry.id   AF-A0A7C1TP16-F1
#
_cell.length_a   1.000
_cell.length_b   1.000
_cell.length_c   1.000
_cell.angle_alpha   90.00
_cell.angle_beta   90.00
_cell.angle_gamma   90.00
#
_symmetry.space_group_name_H-M   'P 1'
#
loop_
_entity.id
_entity.type
_entity.pdbx_description
1 polymer ?
#
loop_
_entity_poly.entity_id
_entity_poly.type
_entity_poly.pdbx_seq_one_letter_code
_entity_poly.pdbx_strand_id
1 'polypeptide(L)'
;MSATPDSIAIPELLARIYPDLAADDSPEWLALLRQARIVETPAGASLVRAGDHCTRFLLLLDGTLRIFQLAEDGREVTLYRIHPGDTCLM
;
A
#
# COMPACT_ATOMS: atom_id res chain seq x y z
N MET A 1 1.56 25.98 -1.41
CA MET A 1 3.03 25.81 -1.30
C MET A 1 3.32 24.39 -0.85
N SER A 2 3.02 23.41 -1.70
CA SER A 2 3.22 22.00 -1.37
C SER A 2 3.95 21.40 -2.55
N ALA A 3 5.25 21.16 -2.36
CA ALA A 3 6.05 20.41 -3.29
C ALA A 3 5.44 19.01 -3.39
N THR A 4 4.80 18.72 -4.52
CA THR A 4 4.43 17.36 -4.87
C THR A 4 5.73 16.55 -4.96
N PRO A 5 5.83 15.36 -4.35
CA PRO A 5 6.92 14.43 -4.64
C PRO A 5 6.66 13.78 -6.02
N ASP A 6 6.45 14.60 -7.06
CA ASP A 6 5.95 14.21 -8.39
C ASP A 6 7.01 13.56 -9.28
N SER A 7 8.22 13.30 -8.78
CA SER A 7 9.37 12.94 -9.63
C SER A 7 10.21 11.77 -9.12
N ILE A 8 9.78 11.07 -8.08
CA ILE A 8 10.51 9.87 -7.62
C ILE A 8 9.93 8.65 -8.33
N ALA A 9 10.80 7.92 -9.03
CA ALA A 9 10.38 6.73 -9.78
C ALA A 9 10.01 5.59 -8.81
N ILE A 10 9.04 4.74 -9.19
CA ILE A 10 8.64 3.56 -8.39
C ILE A 10 9.85 2.71 -7.94
N PRO A 11 10.87 2.44 -8.78
CA PRO A 11 12.06 1.70 -8.33
C PRO A 11 12.82 2.37 -7.19
N GLU A 12 12.95 3.70 -7.19
CA GLU A 12 13.65 4.44 -6.13
C GLU A 12 12.86 4.39 -4.81
N LEU A 13 11.53 4.48 -4.89
CA LEU A 13 10.65 4.33 -3.72
C LEU A 13 10.75 2.93 -3.11
N LEU A 14 10.76 1.90 -3.95
CA LEU A 14 10.93 0.52 -3.51
C LEU A 14 12.30 0.32 -2.88
N ALA A 15 13.38 0.77 -3.51
CA ALA A 15 14.72 0.65 -2.95
C ALA A 15 14.84 1.30 -1.57
N ARG A 16 14.09 2.37 -1.32
CA ARG A 16 14.09 3.08 -0.04
C ARG A 16 13.21 2.42 1.03
N ILE A 17 12.03 1.92 0.66
CA ILE A 17 10.97 1.53 1.61
C ILE A 17 10.83 0.00 1.70
N TYR A 18 11.03 -0.69 0.59
CA TYR A 18 10.90 -2.14 0.43
C TYR A 18 12.15 -2.73 -0.23
N PRO A 19 13.33 -2.67 0.43
CA PRO A 19 14.60 -3.05 -0.19
C PRO A 19 14.63 -4.50 -0.68
N ASP A 20 13.98 -5.41 0.04
CA ASP A 20 13.90 -6.83 -0.35
C ASP A 20 13.08 -7.02 -1.63
N LEU A 21 12.01 -6.24 -1.84
CA LEU A 21 11.24 -6.26 -3.09
C LEU A 21 11.96 -5.52 -4.22
N ALA A 22 12.77 -4.51 -3.90
CA ALA A 22 13.56 -3.80 -4.88
C ALA A 22 14.73 -4.64 -5.43
N ALA A 23 15.19 -5.63 -4.67
CA ALA A 23 16.27 -6.53 -5.06
C ALA A 23 15.81 -7.68 -5.97
N ASP A 24 14.50 -7.84 -6.18
CA ASP A 24 13.96 -8.82 -7.11
C ASP A 24 14.07 -8.30 -8.55
N ASP A 25 14.80 -9.03 -9.41
CA ASP A 25 14.99 -8.71 -10.83
C ASP A 25 14.24 -9.70 -11.76
N SER A 26 13.31 -10.50 -11.21
CA SER A 26 12.55 -11.47 -11.99
C SER A 26 11.71 -10.78 -13.09
N PRO A 27 11.61 -11.37 -14.29
CA PRO A 27 10.82 -10.80 -15.38
C PRO A 27 9.36 -10.53 -15.01
N GLU A 28 8.78 -11.39 -14.17
CA GLU A 28 7.41 -11.31 -13.67
C GLU A 28 7.23 -10.09 -12.77
N TRP A 29 8.14 -9.88 -11.82
CA TRP A 29 8.13 -8.71 -10.95
C TRP A 29 8.31 -7.41 -11.73
N LEU A 30 9.28 -7.37 -12.64
CA LEU A 30 9.50 -6.22 -13.52
C LEU A 30 8.29 -5.93 -14.43
N ALA A 31 7.56 -6.96 -14.88
CA ALA A 31 6.31 -6.80 -15.61
C ALA A 31 5.18 -6.24 -14.74
N LEU A 32 5.12 -6.63 -13.46
CA LEU A 32 4.17 -6.11 -12.49
C LEU A 32 4.47 -4.64 -12.13
N LEU A 33 5.74 -4.29 -11.90
CA LEU A 33 6.17 -2.92 -11.62
C LEU A 33 5.84 -1.95 -12.76
N ARG A 34 5.93 -2.40 -14.01
CA ARG A 34 5.52 -1.60 -15.19
C ARG A 34 4.03 -1.26 -15.21
N GLN A 35 3.20 -2.02 -14.52
CA GLN A 35 1.75 -1.79 -14.40
C GLN A 35 1.36 -1.10 -13.08
N ALA A 36 2.32 -0.94 -12.17
CA ALA A 36 2.10 -0.28 -10.90
C ALA A 36 1.88 1.22 -11.10
N ARG A 37 1.11 1.81 -10.20
CA ARG A 37 0.85 3.26 -10.17
C ARG A 37 0.88 3.74 -8.74
N ILE A 38 1.37 4.95 -8.55
CA ILE A 38 1.29 5.66 -7.27
C ILE A 38 -0.12 6.24 -7.16
N VAL A 39 -0.74 6.08 -5.99
CA VAL A 39 -2.07 6.61 -5.69
C VAL A 39 -2.00 7.33 -4.36
N GLU A 40 -2.37 8.60 -4.36
CA GLU A 40 -2.57 9.38 -3.15
C GLU A 40 -4.03 9.31 -2.72
N THR A 41 -4.28 9.19 -1.41
CA THR A 41 -5.63 9.16 -0.86
C THR A 41 -5.71 10.05 0.39
N PRO A 42 -6.85 10.73 0.62
CA PRO A 42 -7.00 11.55 1.82
C PRO A 42 -7.08 10.67 3.07
N ALA A 43 -6.70 11.23 4.21
CA ALA A 43 -6.85 10.56 5.50
C ALA A 43 -8.32 10.16 5.74
N GLY A 44 -8.52 8.92 6.20
CA GLY A 44 -9.85 8.35 6.43
C GLY A 44 -10.50 7.71 5.19
N ALA A 45 -9.83 7.72 4.03
CA ALA A 45 -10.30 6.98 2.86
C ALA A 45 -10.37 5.47 3.15
N SER A 46 -11.47 4.83 2.74
CA SER A 46 -11.62 3.38 2.75
C SER A 46 -11.03 2.83 1.44
N LEU A 47 -9.96 2.04 1.53
CA LEU A 47 -9.25 1.50 0.37
C LEU A 47 -9.80 0.15 -0.09
N VAL A 48 -10.08 -0.73 0.87
CA VAL A 48 -10.58 -2.09 0.65
C VAL A 48 -11.61 -2.40 1.73
N ARG A 49 -12.66 -3.13 1.38
CA ARG A 49 -13.68 -3.64 2.30
C ARG A 49 -13.75 -5.16 2.25
N ALA A 50 -14.20 -5.77 3.34
CA ALA A 50 -14.46 -7.20 3.38
C ALA A 50 -15.50 -7.56 2.30
N GLY A 51 -15.17 -8.55 1.47
CA GLY A 51 -15.99 -8.97 0.33
C GLY A 51 -15.66 -8.28 -0.99
N ASP A 52 -14.78 -7.27 -1.01
CA ASP A 52 -14.31 -6.69 -2.26
C ASP A 52 -13.46 -7.67 -3.06
N HIS A 53 -13.63 -7.67 -4.38
CA HIS A 53 -12.71 -8.35 -5.29
C HIS A 53 -11.38 -7.58 -5.36
N CYS A 54 -10.44 -7.96 -4.50
CA CYS A 54 -9.12 -7.37 -4.46
C CYS A 54 -8.28 -7.85 -5.65
N THR A 55 -8.21 -7.02 -6.70
CA THR A 55 -7.46 -7.31 -7.94
C THR A 55 -6.08 -6.67 -7.98
N ARG A 56 -5.68 -5.96 -6.91
CA ARG A 56 -4.43 -5.22 -6.83
C ARG A 56 -3.82 -5.40 -5.46
N PHE A 57 -2.51 -5.44 -5.41
CA PHE A 57 -1.76 -5.38 -4.17
C PHE A 57 -1.38 -3.93 -3.85
N LEU A 58 -1.41 -3.57 -2.58
CA LEU A 58 -1.08 -2.22 -2.11
C LEU A 58 0.23 -2.27 -1.33
N LEU A 59 1.16 -1.39 -1.70
CA LEU A 59 2.38 -1.11 -0.95
C LEU A 59 2.25 0.29 -0.36
N LEU A 60 2.39 0.41 0.96
CA LEU A 60 2.26 1.69 1.63
C LEU A 60 3.58 2.45 1.52
N LEU A 61 3.56 3.60 0.84
CA LEU A 61 4.75 4.41 0.62
C LEU A 61 4.94 5.49 1.68
N ASP A 62 3.86 6.02 2.22
CA ASP A 62 3.83 7.03 3.28
C ASP A 62 2.51 6.97 4.05
N GLY A 63 2.51 7.42 5.30
CA GLY A 63 1.34 7.45 6.16
C GLY A 63 1.12 6.16 6.97
N THR A 64 -0.14 5.78 7.19
CA THR A 64 -0.51 4.60 7.98
C THR A 64 -1.86 4.06 7.54
N LEU A 65 -1.93 2.74 7.30
CA LEU A 65 -3.21 2.07 7.09
C LEU A 65 -3.67 1.42 8.40
N ARG A 66 -4.98 1.49 8.66
CA ARG A 66 -5.62 0.83 9.78
C ARG A 66 -6.49 -0.29 9.24
N ILE A 67 -6.19 -1.52 9.63
CA ILE A 67 -7.03 -2.68 9.34
C ILE A 67 -7.92 -2.93 10.54
N PHE A 68 -9.23 -2.99 10.32
CA PHE A 68 -10.21 -3.17 11.37
C PHE A 68 -11.38 -4.02 10.87
N GLN A 69 -12.09 -4.62 11.81
CA GLN A 69 -13.31 -5.37 11.55
C GLN A 69 -14.48 -4.69 12.25
N LEU A 70 -15.67 -4.75 11.64
CA LEU A 70 -16.91 -4.32 12.26
C LEU A 70 -17.50 -5.49 13.05
N ALA A 71 -17.77 -5.27 14.34
CA ALA A 71 -18.54 -6.19 15.17
C ALA A 71 -20.04 -6.10 14.85
N GLU A 72 -20.82 -7.10 15.28
CA GLU A 72 -22.27 -7.15 15.04
C GLU A 72 -23.03 -5.94 15.64
N ASP A 73 -22.48 -5.34 16.69
CA ASP A 73 -23.03 -4.14 17.33
C ASP A 73 -22.53 -2.82 16.71
N GLY A 74 -21.82 -2.89 15.59
CA GLY A 74 -21.30 -1.74 14.85
C GLY A 74 -20.00 -1.16 15.38
N ARG A 75 -19.40 -1.73 16.43
CA ARG A 75 -18.09 -1.28 16.93
C ARG A 75 -16.97 -1.69 15.99
N GLU A 76 -16.03 -0.78 15.75
CA GLU A 76 -14.79 -1.08 15.01
C GLU A 76 -13.73 -1.67 15.95
N VAL A 77 -13.27 -2.88 15.65
CA VAL A 77 -12.14 -3.51 16.32
C VAL A 77 -10.93 -3.40 15.42
N THR A 78 -9.95 -2.57 15.80
CA THR A 78 -8.68 -2.49 15.07
C THR A 78 -7.89 -3.78 15.27
N LEU A 79 -7.52 -4.43 14.17
CA LEU A 79 -6.72 -5.64 14.20
C LEU A 79 -5.24 -5.29 14.23
N TYR A 80 -4.79 -4.50 13.25
CA TYR A 80 -3.42 -4.04 13.15
C TYR A 80 -3.31 -2.77 12.30
N ARG A 81 -2.10 -2.19 12.29
CA ARG A 81 -1.75 -1.05 11.45
C ARG A 81 -0.58 -1.46 10.56
N ILE A 82 -0.54 -0.88 9.37
CA ILE A 82 0.53 -1.06 8.40
C ILE A 82 1.24 0.28 8.28
N HIS A 83 2.56 0.23 8.38
CA HIS A 83 3.47 1.35 8.16
C HIS A 83 4.26 1.16 6.86
N PRO A 84 4.90 2.21 6.33
CA PRO A 84 5.71 2.07 5.13
C PRO A 84 6.82 1.04 5.32
N GLY A 85 6.95 0.12 4.37
CA GLY A 85 7.89 -1.01 4.43
C GLY A 85 7.29 -2.29 5.00
N ASP A 86 6.13 -2.21 5.65
CA ASP A 86 5.39 -3.41 6.05
C ASP A 86 4.72 -4.05 4.83
N THR A 87 4.76 -5.37 4.75
CA THR A 87 4.00 -6.13 3.77
C THR A 87 2.60 -6.39 4.33
N CYS A 88 1.57 -5.93 3.60
CA CYS A 88 0.18 -6.24 3.93
C CYS A 88 -0.08 -7.74 3.73
N LEU A 89 -0.16 -8.50 4.82
CA LEU A 89 -0.68 -9.87 4.79
C LEU A 89 -2.21 -9.80 4.89
N MET A 90 -2.88 -10.03 3.75
CA MET A 90 -4.35 -10.16 3.67
C MET A 90 -4.81 -11.56 4.05
#